data_AF-A0A2E1DKV0-F1
#
_entry.id   AF-A0A2E1DKV0-F1
#
_cell.length_a   1.000
_cell.length_b   1.000
_cell.length_c   1.000
_cell.angle_alpha   90.00
_cell.angle_beta   90.00
_cell.angle_gamma   90.00
#
_symmetry.space_group_name_H-M   'P 1'
#
loop_
_entity.id
_entity.type
_entity.pdbx_description
1 polymer ?
#
loop_
_entity_poly.entity_id
_entity_poly.type
_entity_poly.pdbx_seq_one_letter_code
_entity_poly.pdbx_strand_id
1 'polypeptide(L)'
;MLTTGFKLWFGLLVATFTAAVFVGYTTGGTETGPLTLGWKGAVGNHIAYGILMMAATTSGLLAILSQSFRDADAEAAAEILEVDIDKVPEAQISTGSSPWPLFTALGVVTMAVGLVAHPFVFGTGLIISLVIAVEWTMTNWSERATGDSEKNRELKEGLLRPIEIPVLGLVGIGVIVVAVSRILLAASVLGAVWIATVVGTIIFLTAYFISKRPSIPRGVVQGILAVGFIAVIVSGIFAAINGERDFHHVGGEHGDSHMEEDH
;
A
#
# COMPACT_ATOMS: atom_id res chain seq x y z
N MET A 1 36.54 3.97 -0.08
CA MET A 1 35.78 5.24 -0.10
C MET A 1 34.60 5.20 0.87
N LEU A 2 34.27 6.35 1.46
CA LEU A 2 33.02 6.59 2.21
C LEU A 2 32.12 7.46 1.32
N THR A 3 30.94 6.94 0.99
CA THR A 3 29.99 7.62 0.09
C THR A 3 29.48 8.92 0.71
N THR A 4 28.98 9.83 -0.14
CA THR A 4 28.34 11.06 0.35
C THR A 4 27.13 10.75 1.22
N GLY A 5 26.35 9.71 0.85
CA GLY A 5 25.25 9.20 1.66
C GLY A 5 25.69 8.73 3.04
N PHE A 6 26.78 7.95 3.13
CA PHE A 6 27.33 7.54 4.43
C PHE A 6 27.70 8.74 5.31
N LYS A 7 28.40 9.73 4.75
CA LYS A 7 28.84 10.92 5.51
C LYS A 7 27.64 11.69 6.07
N LEU A 8 26.58 11.86 5.28
CA LEU A 8 25.34 12.52 5.70
C LEU A 8 24.68 11.79 6.87
N TRP A 9 24.39 10.51 6.69
CA TRP A 9 23.65 9.72 7.68
C TRP A 9 24.46 9.47 8.95
N PHE A 10 25.76 9.25 8.81
CA PHE A 10 26.66 9.15 9.95
C PHE A 10 26.76 10.47 10.72
N GLY A 11 26.85 11.61 10.00
CA GLY A 11 26.80 12.93 10.62
C GLY A 11 25.50 13.15 11.40
N LEU A 12 24.36 12.75 10.83
CA LEU A 12 23.05 12.87 11.49
C LEU A 12 22.92 11.94 12.70
N LEU A 13 23.48 10.72 12.64
CA LEU A 13 23.60 9.84 13.82
C LEU A 13 24.36 10.53 14.94
N VAL A 14 25.54 11.09 14.66
CA VAL A 14 26.36 11.73 15.68
C VAL A 14 25.62 12.93 16.28
N ALA A 15 25.04 13.78 15.44
CA ALA A 15 24.31 14.95 15.88
C ALA A 15 23.09 14.59 16.75
N THR A 16 22.26 13.64 16.31
CA THR A 16 21.05 13.24 17.03
C THR A 16 21.35 12.45 18.29
N PHE A 17 22.39 11.61 18.30
CA PHE A 17 22.86 10.91 19.49
C PHE A 17 23.39 11.89 20.54
N THR A 18 24.25 12.84 20.14
CA THR A 18 24.74 13.88 21.05
C THR A 18 23.59 14.73 21.58
N ALA A 19 22.62 15.09 20.73
CA ALA A 19 21.42 15.80 21.17
C ALA A 19 20.59 14.97 22.16
N ALA A 20 20.44 13.66 21.94
CA ALA A 20 19.71 12.78 22.85
C ALA A 20 20.38 12.74 24.23
N VAL A 21 21.70 12.56 24.27
CA VAL A 21 22.48 12.56 25.52
C VAL A 21 22.38 13.91 26.23
N PHE A 22 22.50 15.02 25.49
CA PHE A 22 22.35 16.36 26.03
C PHE A 22 20.95 16.60 26.62
N VAL A 23 19.90 16.24 25.90
CA VAL A 23 18.51 16.33 26.39
C VAL A 23 18.33 15.45 27.61
N GLY A 24 18.87 14.23 27.61
CA GLY A 24 18.75 13.32 28.74
C GLY A 24 19.35 13.91 30.02
N TYR A 25 20.57 14.45 29.95
CA TYR A 25 21.20 15.09 31.11
C TYR A 25 20.51 16.39 31.54
N THR A 26 20.10 17.23 30.59
CA THR A 26 19.46 18.53 30.92
C THR A 26 18.04 18.39 31.47
N THR A 27 17.41 17.24 31.30
CA THR A 27 16.04 16.96 31.77
C THR A 27 15.99 16.04 32.99
N GLY A 28 17.09 15.93 33.74
CA GLY A 28 17.13 15.18 35.00
C GLY A 28 17.54 13.72 34.87
N GLY A 29 18.23 13.36 33.78
CA GLY A 29 18.86 12.05 33.63
C GLY A 29 20.00 11.84 34.62
N THR A 30 20.12 10.60 35.11
CA THR A 30 21.24 10.16 35.95
C THR A 30 22.54 10.03 35.15
N GLU A 31 23.70 9.99 35.81
CA GLU A 31 25.02 9.94 35.16
C GLU A 31 25.14 8.87 34.07
N THR A 32 24.54 7.70 34.27
CA THR A 32 24.64 6.55 33.34
C THR A 32 23.37 6.30 32.53
N GLY A 33 22.24 6.91 32.88
CA GLY A 33 20.95 6.64 32.23
C GLY A 33 20.94 7.01 30.73
N PRO A 34 21.25 8.26 30.35
CA PRO A 34 21.26 8.68 28.96
C PRO A 34 22.29 7.95 28.07
N LEU A 35 23.37 7.42 28.62
CA LEU A 35 24.38 6.65 27.86
C LEU A 35 24.04 5.17 27.74
N THR A 36 23.32 4.61 28.72
CA THR A 36 22.97 3.18 28.76
C THR A 36 21.57 2.89 28.22
N LEU A 37 20.95 3.85 27.52
CA LEU A 37 19.57 3.76 27.03
C LEU A 37 18.54 3.50 28.15
N GLY A 38 18.85 3.91 29.37
CA GLY A 38 18.03 3.66 30.55
C GLY A 38 18.19 2.29 31.19
N TRP A 39 19.16 1.47 30.74
CA TRP A 39 19.48 0.20 31.41
C TRP A 39 19.96 0.40 32.85
N LYS A 40 20.76 1.45 33.10
CA LYS A 40 21.22 1.82 34.44
C LYS A 40 20.92 3.30 34.69
N GLY A 41 19.81 3.55 35.38
CA GLY A 41 19.41 4.89 35.84
C GLY A 41 18.41 5.61 34.93
N ALA A 42 17.90 6.75 35.41
CA ALA A 42 16.89 7.53 34.70
C ALA A 42 17.50 8.29 33.52
N VAL A 43 16.71 8.42 32.46
CA VAL A 43 17.13 9.01 31.17
C VAL A 43 16.73 10.49 31.05
N GLY A 44 15.92 11.01 31.98
CA GLY A 44 15.33 12.34 31.90
C GLY A 44 13.98 12.30 31.17
N ASN A 45 13.73 13.24 30.26
CA ASN A 45 12.53 13.29 29.44
C ASN A 45 12.51 12.16 28.40
N HIS A 46 11.75 11.11 28.68
CA HIS A 46 11.62 9.93 27.84
C HIS A 46 11.10 10.21 26.42
N ILE A 47 10.22 11.20 26.23
CA ILE A 47 9.65 11.49 24.90
C ILE A 47 10.73 12.11 24.00
N ALA A 48 11.35 13.19 24.48
CA ALA A 48 12.37 13.90 23.69
C ALA A 48 13.61 13.03 23.48
N TYR A 49 14.07 12.34 24.52
CA TYR A 49 15.17 11.39 24.42
C TYR A 49 14.84 10.25 23.45
N GLY A 50 13.65 9.65 23.58
CA GLY A 50 13.22 8.53 22.75
C GLY A 50 13.16 8.88 21.26
N ILE A 51 12.61 10.04 20.90
CA ILE A 51 12.55 10.51 19.52
C ILE A 51 13.97 10.70 18.95
N LEU A 52 14.87 11.34 19.70
CA LEU A 52 16.25 11.58 19.25
C LEU A 52 17.06 10.28 19.14
N MET A 53 16.88 9.34 20.05
CA MET A 53 17.50 8.02 19.97
C MET A 53 16.96 7.19 18.80
N MET A 54 15.66 7.27 18.51
CA MET A 54 15.09 6.65 17.31
C MET A 54 15.70 7.27 16.05
N ALA A 55 15.79 8.59 15.98
CA ALA A 55 16.44 9.28 14.87
C ALA A 55 17.92 8.87 14.70
N ALA A 56 18.66 8.76 15.80
CA ALA A 56 20.05 8.29 15.80
C ALA A 56 20.15 6.84 15.29
N THR A 57 19.26 5.96 15.75
CA THR A 57 19.21 4.55 15.34
C THR A 57 18.89 4.42 13.85
N THR A 58 17.85 5.12 13.37
CA THR A 58 17.48 5.14 11.95
C THR A 58 18.63 5.68 11.10
N SER A 59 19.28 6.76 11.53
CA SER A 59 20.41 7.34 10.80
C SER A 59 21.62 6.41 10.77
N GLY A 60 21.89 5.70 11.86
CA GLY A 60 22.93 4.67 11.90
C GLY A 60 22.67 3.51 10.97
N LEU A 61 21.43 3.02 10.95
CA LEU A 61 21.01 1.99 10.00
C LEU A 61 21.17 2.48 8.55
N LEU A 62 20.73 3.70 8.24
CA LEU A 62 20.89 4.28 6.91
C LEU A 62 22.36 4.49 6.53
N ALA A 63 23.23 4.86 7.47
CA ALA A 63 24.67 4.96 7.25
C ALA A 63 25.27 3.58 6.93
N ILE A 64 24.96 2.56 7.73
CA ILE A 64 25.42 1.18 7.48
C ILE A 64 24.94 0.70 6.11
N LEU A 65 23.65 0.86 5.80
CA LEU A 65 23.09 0.46 4.50
C LEU A 65 23.76 1.20 3.35
N SER A 66 23.98 2.51 3.47
CA SER A 66 24.68 3.32 2.45
C SER A 66 26.10 2.80 2.20
N GLN A 67 26.77 2.30 3.22
CA GLN A 67 28.11 1.73 3.09
C GLN A 67 28.08 0.29 2.55
N SER A 68 27.11 -0.52 3.00
CA SER A 68 26.94 -1.92 2.55
C SER A 68 26.56 -2.01 1.08
N PHE A 69 25.80 -1.04 0.57
CA PHE A 69 25.37 -0.96 -0.83
C PHE A 69 26.12 0.10 -1.63
N ARG A 70 27.30 0.52 -1.18
CA ARG A 70 28.12 1.54 -1.87
C ARG A 70 28.44 1.17 -3.32
N ASP A 71 28.46 -0.12 -3.65
CA ASP A 71 28.81 -0.59 -4.99
C ASP A 71 27.72 -0.27 -6.03
N ALA A 72 26.53 0.15 -5.57
CA ALA A 72 25.44 0.67 -6.41
C ALA A 72 25.49 2.20 -6.57
N ASP A 73 26.47 2.88 -5.96
CA ASP A 73 26.62 4.34 -6.02
C ASP A 73 27.41 4.74 -7.30
N ALA A 74 26.88 5.68 -8.07
CA ALA A 74 27.46 6.07 -9.36
C ALA A 74 28.84 6.70 -9.19
N GLU A 75 28.98 7.54 -8.16
CA GLU A 75 30.25 8.15 -7.75
C GLU A 75 31.28 7.09 -7.34
N ALA A 76 30.84 6.03 -6.65
CA ALA A 76 31.73 4.97 -6.23
C ALA A 76 32.23 4.12 -7.40
N ALA A 77 31.35 3.83 -8.36
CA ALA A 77 31.70 3.13 -9.60
C ALA A 77 32.64 3.98 -10.47
N ALA A 78 32.38 5.29 -10.57
CA ALA A 78 33.20 6.24 -11.33
C ALA A 78 34.65 6.30 -10.80
N GLU A 79 34.81 6.37 -9.48
CA GLU A 79 36.12 6.40 -8.81
C GLU A 79 36.91 5.11 -9.05
N ILE A 80 36.27 3.93 -9.00
CA ILE A 80 36.93 2.64 -9.27
C ILE A 80 37.38 2.54 -10.73
N LEU A 81 36.57 3.03 -11.66
CA LEU A 81 36.85 2.97 -13.09
C LEU A 81 37.78 4.09 -13.57
N GLU A 82 38.17 5.01 -12.68
CA GLU A 82 38.96 6.22 -13.01
C GLU A 82 38.31 7.05 -14.13
N VAL A 83 36.97 7.09 -14.15
CA VAL A 83 36.18 7.86 -15.11
C VAL A 83 35.54 9.05 -14.38
N ASP A 84 35.56 10.23 -15.02
CA ASP A 84 34.83 11.39 -14.50
C ASP A 84 33.35 11.06 -14.37
N ILE A 85 32.74 11.42 -13.24
CA ILE A 85 31.30 11.17 -12.99
C ILE A 85 30.41 11.75 -14.09
N ASP A 86 30.80 12.88 -14.70
CA ASP A 86 30.09 13.53 -15.80
C ASP A 86 30.04 12.69 -17.09
N LYS A 87 30.92 11.69 -17.21
CA LYS A 87 30.98 10.76 -18.34
C LYS A 87 30.28 9.43 -18.05
N VAL A 88 29.84 9.20 -16.81
CA VAL A 88 29.09 8.00 -16.44
C VAL A 88 27.64 8.17 -16.92
N PRO A 89 27.08 7.18 -17.65
CA PRO A 89 25.68 7.22 -18.04
C PRO A 89 24.78 7.42 -16.82
N GLU A 90 23.70 8.21 -16.95
CA GLU A 90 22.78 8.42 -15.84
C GLU A 90 22.30 7.08 -15.26
N ALA A 91 22.54 6.87 -13.97
CA ALA A 91 22.24 5.62 -13.27
C ALA A 91 20.74 5.32 -13.17
N GLN A 92 19.87 6.25 -13.58
CA GLN A 92 18.42 6.16 -13.44
C GLN A 92 17.77 6.30 -14.82
N ILE A 93 17.35 5.16 -15.38
CA ILE A 93 16.48 5.17 -16.55
C ILE A 93 15.14 5.80 -16.13
N SER A 94 14.64 6.75 -16.93
CA SER A 94 13.32 7.36 -16.71
C SER A 94 12.25 6.28 -16.65
N THR A 95 11.60 6.12 -15.48
CA THR A 95 10.48 5.19 -15.30
C THR A 95 9.23 5.74 -15.97
N GLY A 96 8.39 4.84 -16.48
CA GLY A 96 7.11 5.23 -17.08
C GLY A 96 6.11 5.76 -16.04
N SER A 97 4.99 6.30 -16.52
CA SER A 97 3.86 6.63 -15.64
C SER A 97 3.29 5.35 -15.00
N SER A 98 3.21 5.30 -13.67
CA SER A 98 2.74 4.12 -12.93
C SER A 98 1.38 4.36 -12.27
N PRO A 99 0.39 3.48 -12.46
CA PRO A 99 -0.90 3.56 -11.76
C PRO A 99 -0.84 3.00 -10.33
N TRP A 100 0.26 2.32 -9.94
CA TRP A 100 0.37 1.63 -8.65
C TRP A 100 0.22 2.54 -7.42
N PRO A 101 0.74 3.79 -7.37
CA PRO A 101 0.51 4.69 -6.23
C PRO A 101 -0.98 4.93 -5.95
N LEU A 102 -1.80 5.05 -6.99
CA LEU A 102 -3.25 5.24 -6.86
C LEU A 102 -3.91 4.03 -6.21
N PHE A 103 -3.59 2.83 -6.67
CA PHE A 103 -4.13 1.60 -6.09
C PHE A 103 -3.62 1.37 -4.65
N THR A 104 -2.36 1.71 -4.36
CA THR A 104 -1.82 1.67 -3.00
C THR A 104 -2.63 2.57 -2.07
N ALA A 105 -2.97 3.79 -2.50
CA ALA A 105 -3.81 4.69 -1.71
C ALA A 105 -5.19 4.07 -1.40
N LEU A 106 -5.83 3.41 -2.37
CA LEU A 106 -7.10 2.71 -2.14
C LEU A 106 -6.95 1.54 -1.15
N GLY A 107 -5.86 0.77 -1.26
CA GLY A 107 -5.54 -0.31 -0.33
C GLY A 107 -5.37 0.20 1.10
N VAL A 108 -4.58 1.26 1.27
CA VAL A 108 -4.34 1.91 2.57
C VAL A 108 -5.62 2.49 3.16
N VAL A 109 -6.45 3.16 2.36
CA VAL A 109 -7.75 3.68 2.81
C VAL A 109 -8.66 2.55 3.26
N THR A 110 -8.72 1.45 2.50
CA THR A 110 -9.49 0.26 2.88
C THR A 110 -9.01 -0.34 4.20
N MET A 111 -7.69 -0.40 4.39
CA MET A 111 -7.06 -0.83 5.65
C MET A 111 -7.46 0.09 6.82
N ALA A 112 -7.35 1.41 6.64
CA ALA A 112 -7.68 2.39 7.66
C ALA A 112 -9.16 2.31 8.09
N VAL A 113 -10.09 2.16 7.14
CA VAL A 113 -11.51 1.92 7.43
C VAL A 113 -11.70 0.60 8.16
N GLY A 114 -11.04 -0.46 7.69
CA GLY A 114 -11.14 -1.78 8.30
C GLY A 114 -10.67 -1.84 9.75
N LEU A 115 -9.70 -0.99 10.12
CA LEU A 115 -9.20 -0.86 11.49
C LEU A 115 -10.31 -0.46 12.47
N VAL A 116 -11.30 0.31 12.00
CA VAL A 116 -12.43 0.80 12.81
C VAL A 116 -13.67 -0.08 12.63
N ALA A 117 -13.96 -0.50 11.40
CA ALA A 117 -15.23 -1.14 11.06
C ALA A 117 -15.25 -2.65 11.32
N HIS A 118 -14.29 -3.41 10.77
CA HIS A 118 -14.30 -4.87 10.86
C HIS A 118 -12.95 -5.49 10.47
N PRO A 119 -12.40 -6.46 11.24
CA PRO A 119 -11.11 -7.11 10.95
C PRO A 119 -11.00 -7.73 9.55
N PHE A 120 -12.09 -8.26 9.00
CA PHE A 120 -12.12 -8.79 7.63
C PHE A 120 -11.83 -7.73 6.55
N VAL A 121 -12.36 -6.51 6.71
CA VAL A 121 -12.12 -5.39 5.79
C VAL A 121 -10.67 -4.93 5.90
N PHE A 122 -10.12 -4.89 7.12
CA PHE A 122 -8.71 -4.61 7.36
C PHE A 122 -7.81 -5.64 6.66
N GLY A 123 -8.08 -6.94 6.85
CA GLY A 123 -7.33 -8.02 6.23
C GLY A 123 -7.36 -7.97 4.70
N THR A 124 -8.50 -7.61 4.12
CA THR A 124 -8.64 -7.43 2.67
C THR A 124 -7.80 -6.25 2.17
N GLY A 125 -7.85 -5.10 2.85
CA GLY A 125 -6.98 -3.96 2.54
C GLY A 125 -5.49 -4.28 2.63
N LEU A 126 -5.10 -5.11 3.60
CA LEU A 126 -3.73 -5.56 3.79
C LEU A 126 -3.27 -6.45 2.63
N ILE A 127 -4.07 -7.44 2.24
CA ILE A 127 -3.78 -8.34 1.11
C ILE A 127 -3.63 -7.53 -0.19
N ILE A 128 -4.56 -6.60 -0.46
CA ILE A 128 -4.48 -5.73 -1.64
C ILE A 128 -3.18 -4.93 -1.63
N SER A 129 -2.84 -4.31 -0.49
CA SER A 129 -1.63 -3.48 -0.36
C SER A 129 -0.37 -4.31 -0.55
N LEU A 130 -0.33 -5.55 -0.05
CA LEU A 130 0.80 -6.46 -0.21
C LEU A 130 0.98 -6.87 -1.68
N VAL A 131 -0.11 -7.24 -2.36
CA VAL A 131 -0.07 -7.56 -3.79
C VAL A 131 0.42 -6.37 -4.61
N ILE A 132 -0.12 -5.18 -4.36
CA ILE A 132 0.32 -3.96 -5.06
C ILE A 132 1.78 -3.64 -4.74
N ALA A 133 2.24 -3.82 -3.49
CA ALA A 133 3.63 -3.58 -3.13
C ALA A 133 4.58 -4.52 -3.90
N VAL A 134 4.21 -5.80 -4.04
CA VAL A 134 4.97 -6.77 -4.84
C VAL A 134 4.97 -6.37 -6.31
N GLU A 135 3.80 -6.09 -6.89
CA GLU A 135 3.65 -5.74 -8.31
C GLU A 135 4.33 -4.41 -8.67
N TRP A 136 4.26 -3.42 -7.79
CA TRP A 136 4.93 -2.15 -7.98
C TRP A 136 6.45 -2.31 -7.90
N THR A 137 6.95 -3.12 -6.95
CA THR A 137 8.37 -3.46 -6.84
C THR A 137 8.85 -4.20 -8.08
N MET A 138 8.10 -5.21 -8.53
CA MET A 138 8.42 -6.00 -9.73
C MET A 138 8.36 -5.16 -10.99
N THR A 139 7.41 -4.23 -11.11
CA THR A 139 7.34 -3.28 -12.22
C THR A 139 8.59 -2.41 -12.26
N ASN A 140 8.94 -1.77 -11.13
CA ASN A 140 10.12 -0.92 -11.03
C ASN A 140 11.42 -1.70 -11.31
N TRP A 141 11.51 -2.93 -10.81
CA TRP A 141 12.64 -3.82 -11.09
C TRP A 141 12.71 -4.18 -12.58
N SER A 142 11.59 -4.59 -13.17
CA SER A 142 11.55 -5.01 -14.57
C SER A 142 11.92 -3.89 -15.53
N GLU A 143 11.51 -2.65 -15.25
CA GLU A 143 11.86 -1.47 -16.05
C GLU A 143 13.35 -1.14 -16.02
N ARG A 144 14.08 -1.65 -15.01
CA ARG A 144 15.48 -1.34 -14.72
C ARG A 144 16.41 -2.55 -14.78
N ALA A 145 15.90 -3.72 -15.17
CA ALA A 145 16.65 -4.97 -15.13
C ALA A 145 17.88 -4.95 -16.06
N THR A 146 17.80 -4.22 -17.17
CA THR A 146 18.88 -4.00 -18.15
C THR A 146 18.79 -2.57 -18.71
N GLY A 147 19.85 -2.08 -19.35
CA GLY A 147 19.85 -0.79 -20.06
C GLY A 147 19.00 -0.74 -21.33
N ASP A 148 18.45 -1.87 -21.77
CA ASP A 148 17.61 -1.98 -22.97
C ASP A 148 16.13 -2.20 -22.60
N SER A 149 15.30 -1.24 -22.97
CA SER A 149 13.85 -1.26 -22.71
C SER A 149 13.11 -2.41 -23.40
N GLU A 150 13.61 -2.90 -24.55
CA GLU A 150 12.96 -3.99 -25.27
C GLU A 150 13.18 -5.32 -24.54
N LYS A 151 14.43 -5.59 -24.12
CA LYS A 151 14.77 -6.76 -23.30
C LYS A 151 14.04 -6.76 -21.96
N ASN A 152 13.93 -5.61 -21.31
CA ASN A 152 13.18 -5.45 -20.06
C ASN A 152 11.70 -5.83 -20.23
N ARG A 153 11.10 -5.44 -21.36
CA ARG A 153 9.72 -5.83 -21.67
C ARG A 153 9.60 -7.34 -21.89
N GLU A 154 10.51 -7.95 -22.64
CA GLU A 154 10.54 -9.42 -22.83
C GLU A 154 10.66 -10.17 -21.49
N LEU A 155 11.51 -9.69 -20.58
CA LEU A 155 11.66 -10.26 -19.23
C LEU A 155 10.36 -10.16 -18.44
N LYS A 156 9.67 -9.01 -18.47
CA LYS A 156 8.36 -8.84 -17.84
C LYS A 156 7.31 -9.78 -18.44
N GLU A 157 7.24 -9.87 -19.77
CA GLU A 157 6.32 -10.75 -20.49
C GLU A 157 6.51 -12.22 -20.12
N GLY A 158 7.76 -12.69 -20.03
CA GLY A 158 8.07 -14.09 -19.74
C GLY A 158 7.96 -14.48 -18.27
N LEU A 159 8.42 -13.61 -17.37
CA LEU A 159 8.54 -13.93 -15.94
C LEU A 159 7.30 -13.50 -15.15
N LEU A 160 6.84 -12.25 -15.35
CA LEU A 160 5.85 -11.63 -14.48
C LEU A 160 4.43 -11.86 -14.99
N ARG A 161 4.16 -11.61 -16.28
CA ARG A 161 2.79 -11.68 -16.82
C ARG A 161 2.02 -12.98 -16.57
N PRO A 162 2.64 -14.18 -16.63
CA PRO A 162 1.93 -15.44 -16.36
C PRO A 162 1.36 -15.52 -14.94
N ILE A 163 1.94 -14.80 -13.98
CA ILE A 163 1.53 -14.80 -12.57
C ILE A 163 0.75 -13.52 -12.25
N GLU A 164 1.23 -12.37 -12.73
CA GLU A 164 0.61 -11.04 -12.57
C GLU A 164 -0.85 -11.04 -13.04
N ILE A 165 -1.15 -11.59 -14.23
CA ILE A 165 -2.51 -11.57 -14.77
C ILE A 165 -3.49 -12.39 -13.92
N PRO A 166 -3.22 -13.67 -13.57
CA PRO A 166 -4.11 -14.43 -12.69
C PRO A 166 -4.26 -13.84 -11.30
N VAL A 167 -3.17 -13.36 -10.68
CA VAL A 167 -3.20 -12.81 -9.33
C VAL A 167 -3.98 -11.50 -9.29
N LEU A 168 -3.68 -10.56 -10.18
CA LEU A 168 -4.41 -9.30 -10.27
C LEU A 168 -5.86 -9.52 -10.70
N GLY A 169 -6.12 -10.49 -11.59
CA GLY A 169 -7.48 -10.88 -11.97
C GLY A 169 -8.28 -11.38 -10.77
N LEU A 170 -7.71 -12.30 -10.00
CA LEU A 170 -8.34 -12.86 -8.79
C LEU A 170 -8.60 -11.78 -7.74
N VAL A 171 -7.59 -10.97 -7.42
CA VAL A 171 -7.70 -9.89 -6.43
C VAL A 171 -8.71 -8.84 -6.90
N GLY A 172 -8.62 -8.40 -8.15
CA GLY A 172 -9.53 -7.41 -8.74
C GLY A 172 -10.98 -7.87 -8.71
N ILE A 173 -11.25 -9.12 -9.13
CA ILE A 173 -12.60 -9.72 -9.07
C ILE A 173 -13.05 -9.83 -7.61
N GLY A 174 -12.19 -10.35 -6.72
CA GLY A 174 -12.51 -10.50 -5.30
C GLY A 174 -12.91 -9.18 -4.65
N VAL A 175 -12.18 -8.10 -4.92
CA VAL A 175 -12.48 -6.75 -4.43
C VAL A 175 -13.83 -6.27 -4.93
N ILE A 176 -14.14 -6.44 -6.22
CA ILE A 176 -15.42 -6.04 -6.80
C ILE A 176 -16.56 -6.83 -6.15
N VAL A 177 -16.42 -8.15 -6.03
CA VAL A 177 -17.44 -9.03 -5.44
C VAL A 177 -17.72 -8.63 -3.99
N VAL A 178 -16.68 -8.38 -3.19
CA VAL A 178 -16.84 -7.95 -1.79
C VAL A 178 -17.48 -6.57 -1.71
N ALA A 179 -17.05 -5.62 -2.54
CA ALA A 179 -17.61 -4.27 -2.55
C ALA A 179 -19.10 -4.27 -2.94
N VAL A 180 -19.46 -4.98 -4.01
CA VAL A 180 -20.85 -5.11 -4.46
C VAL A 180 -21.70 -5.85 -3.43
N SER A 181 -21.17 -6.92 -2.83
CA SER A 181 -21.84 -7.63 -1.73
C SER A 181 -22.22 -6.66 -0.60
N ARG A 182 -21.27 -5.84 -0.14
CA ARG A 182 -21.53 -4.83 0.90
C ARG A 182 -22.58 -3.79 0.49
N ILE A 183 -22.51 -3.29 -0.75
CA ILE A 183 -23.50 -2.33 -1.28
C ILE A 183 -24.92 -2.93 -1.24
N LEU A 184 -25.07 -4.17 -1.68
CA LEU A 184 -26.38 -4.84 -1.73
C LEU A 184 -26.90 -5.22 -0.33
N LEU A 185 -26.01 -5.57 0.60
CA LEU A 185 -26.38 -5.85 1.99
C LEU A 185 -26.83 -4.59 2.75
N ALA A 186 -26.26 -3.44 2.44
CA ALA A 186 -26.66 -2.17 3.03
C ALA A 186 -27.96 -1.60 2.42
N ALA A 187 -28.29 -1.95 1.17
CA ALA A 187 -29.45 -1.43 0.46
C ALA A 187 -30.74 -2.20 0.78
N SER A 188 -31.87 -1.49 0.96
CA SER A 188 -33.20 -2.09 1.15
C SER A 188 -33.61 -3.01 -0.02
N VAL A 189 -34.61 -3.90 0.16
CA VAL A 189 -35.05 -4.85 -0.89
C VAL A 189 -35.32 -4.17 -2.23
N LEU A 190 -36.13 -3.11 -2.22
CA LEU A 190 -36.44 -2.31 -3.40
C LEU A 190 -35.23 -1.47 -3.84
N GLY A 191 -34.44 -0.95 -2.90
CA GLY A 191 -33.23 -0.18 -3.19
C GLY A 191 -32.19 -0.98 -3.97
N ALA A 192 -31.95 -2.24 -3.58
CA ALA A 192 -30.99 -3.13 -4.24
C ALA A 192 -31.36 -3.39 -5.71
N VAL A 193 -32.65 -3.63 -6.00
CA VAL A 193 -33.14 -3.83 -7.37
C VAL A 193 -32.90 -2.58 -8.23
N TRP A 194 -33.21 -1.40 -7.69
CA TRP A 194 -33.00 -0.14 -8.39
C TRP A 194 -31.51 0.14 -8.63
N ILE A 195 -30.66 -0.05 -7.61
CA ILE A 195 -29.21 0.13 -7.73
C ILE A 195 -28.66 -0.80 -8.80
N ALA A 196 -28.99 -2.09 -8.77
CA ALA A 196 -28.52 -3.06 -9.75
C ALA A 196 -28.98 -2.70 -11.17
N THR A 197 -30.24 -2.28 -11.34
CA THR A 197 -30.80 -1.90 -12.64
C THR A 197 -30.12 -0.66 -13.20
N VAL A 198 -29.96 0.39 -12.40
CA VAL A 198 -29.32 1.64 -12.81
C VAL A 198 -27.85 1.43 -13.15
N VAL A 199 -27.10 0.78 -12.25
CA VAL A 199 -25.67 0.50 -12.44
C VAL A 199 -25.46 -0.39 -13.66
N GLY A 200 -26.25 -1.46 -13.81
CA GLY A 200 -26.19 -2.34 -14.98
C GLY A 200 -26.48 -1.60 -16.28
N THR A 201 -27.47 -0.71 -16.29
CA THR A 201 -27.81 0.11 -17.46
C THR A 201 -26.66 1.05 -17.82
N ILE A 202 -26.05 1.72 -16.84
CA ILE A 202 -24.90 2.61 -17.06
C ILE A 202 -23.72 1.83 -17.65
N ILE A 203 -23.38 0.67 -17.09
CA ILE A 203 -22.29 -0.18 -17.59
C ILE A 203 -22.58 -0.61 -19.03
N PHE A 204 -23.81 -1.07 -19.31
CA PHE A 204 -24.20 -1.52 -20.65
C PHE A 204 -24.13 -0.39 -21.70
N LEU A 205 -24.69 0.78 -21.39
CA LEU A 205 -24.65 1.94 -22.30
C LEU A 205 -23.23 2.42 -22.54
N THR A 206 -22.39 2.45 -21.50
CA THR A 206 -20.98 2.82 -21.61
C THR A 206 -20.23 1.83 -22.50
N ALA A 207 -20.40 0.53 -22.26
CA ALA A 207 -19.78 -0.52 -23.06
C ALA A 207 -20.24 -0.47 -24.52
N TYR A 208 -21.54 -0.27 -24.77
CA TYR A 208 -22.10 -0.09 -26.11
C TYR A 208 -21.48 1.12 -26.82
N PHE A 209 -21.36 2.26 -26.13
CA PHE A 209 -20.79 3.47 -26.70
C PHE A 209 -19.30 3.30 -27.07
N ILE A 210 -18.51 2.67 -26.18
CA ILE A 210 -17.10 2.34 -26.44
C ILE A 210 -16.98 1.39 -27.63
N SER A 211 -17.82 0.36 -27.68
CA SER A 211 -17.85 -0.62 -28.78
C SER A 211 -18.12 0.03 -30.14
N LYS A 212 -19.02 1.02 -30.20
CA LYS A 212 -19.35 1.75 -31.43
C LYS A 212 -18.29 2.73 -31.90
N ARG A 213 -17.33 3.11 -31.04
CA ARG A 213 -16.29 4.09 -31.36
C ARG A 213 -14.89 3.50 -31.16
N PRO A 214 -14.38 2.72 -32.14
CA PRO A 214 -13.05 2.09 -32.05
C PRO A 214 -11.89 3.09 -32.09
N SER A 215 -12.15 4.36 -32.40
CA SER A 215 -11.16 5.45 -32.41
C SER A 215 -10.88 6.03 -31.02
N ILE A 216 -11.56 5.58 -29.96
CA ILE A 216 -11.30 6.06 -28.59
C ILE A 216 -9.91 5.59 -28.15
N PRO A 217 -9.04 6.48 -27.68
CA PRO A 217 -7.71 6.10 -27.23
C PRO A 217 -7.81 5.18 -26.00
N ARG A 218 -6.93 4.17 -25.94
CA ARG A 218 -6.91 3.16 -24.87
C ARG A 218 -6.82 3.79 -23.46
N GLY A 219 -6.09 4.90 -23.33
CA GLY A 219 -5.97 5.63 -22.07
C GLY A 219 -7.29 6.19 -21.55
N VAL A 220 -8.21 6.61 -22.43
CA VAL A 220 -9.55 7.08 -22.02
C VAL A 220 -10.39 5.91 -21.51
N VAL A 221 -10.35 4.76 -22.18
CA VAL A 221 -11.06 3.55 -21.73
C VAL A 221 -10.53 3.09 -20.37
N GLN A 222 -9.20 3.05 -20.21
CA GLN A 222 -8.56 2.74 -18.93
C GLN A 222 -8.96 3.72 -17.83
N GLY A 223 -9.02 5.02 -18.13
CA GLY A 223 -9.46 6.06 -17.20
C GLY A 223 -10.90 5.86 -16.74
N ILE A 224 -11.83 5.61 -17.67
CA ILE A 224 -13.25 5.33 -17.34
C ILE A 224 -13.36 4.10 -16.45
N LEU A 225 -12.66 3.02 -16.78
CA LEU A 225 -12.66 1.79 -15.99
C LEU A 225 -12.07 2.01 -14.59
N ALA A 226 -10.96 2.75 -14.49
CA ALA A 226 -10.33 3.08 -13.21
C ALA A 226 -11.26 3.90 -12.31
N VAL A 227 -11.92 4.93 -12.87
CA VAL A 227 -12.90 5.74 -12.14
C VAL A 227 -14.09 4.90 -11.68
N GLY A 228 -14.63 4.04 -12.55
CA GLY A 228 -15.71 3.12 -12.19
C GLY A 228 -15.32 2.15 -11.08
N PHE A 229 -14.12 1.58 -11.16
CA PHE A 229 -13.59 0.68 -10.14
C PHE A 229 -13.44 1.40 -8.78
N ILE A 230 -12.89 2.61 -8.78
CA ILE A 230 -12.77 3.45 -7.57
C ILE A 230 -14.16 3.75 -6.99
N ALA A 231 -15.12 4.13 -7.82
CA ALA A 231 -16.48 4.44 -7.37
C ALA A 231 -17.14 3.25 -6.68
N VAL A 232 -16.95 2.03 -7.20
CA VAL A 232 -17.46 0.80 -6.58
C VAL A 232 -16.78 0.53 -5.24
N ILE A 233 -15.45 0.67 -5.14
CA ILE A 233 -14.73 0.47 -3.88
C ILE A 233 -15.19 1.47 -2.82
N VAL A 234 -15.23 2.76 -3.17
CA VAL A 234 -15.67 3.82 -2.25
C VAL A 234 -17.10 3.57 -1.77
N SER A 235 -18.01 3.20 -2.68
CA SER A 235 -19.38 2.85 -2.32
C SER A 235 -19.46 1.62 -1.41
N GLY A 236 -18.65 0.59 -1.67
CA GLY A 236 -18.56 -0.60 -0.82
C GLY A 236 -18.03 -0.31 0.58
N ILE A 237 -17.06 0.60 0.69
CA ILE A 237 -16.54 1.11 1.97
C ILE A 237 -17.64 1.83 2.75
N PHE A 238 -18.38 2.75 2.13
CA PHE A 238 -19.49 3.45 2.77
C PHE A 238 -20.60 2.48 3.20
N ALA A 239 -20.93 1.49 2.37
CA ALA A 239 -21.90 0.47 2.69
C ALA A 239 -21.47 -0.40 3.87
N ALA A 240 -20.18 -0.75 3.96
CA ALA A 240 -19.64 -1.51 5.08
C ALA A 240 -19.73 -0.74 6.41
N ILE A 241 -19.60 0.59 6.38
CA ILE A 241 -19.74 1.44 7.58
C ILE A 241 -21.20 1.50 8.06
N ASN A 242 -22.16 1.55 7.13
CA ASN A 242 -23.58 1.68 7.46
C ASN A 242 -24.22 0.41 8.03
N GLY A 243 -23.53 -0.74 7.96
CA GLY A 243 -24.03 -2.01 8.45
C GLY A 243 -25.00 -2.70 7.48
N GLU A 244 -25.34 -3.95 7.80
CA GLU A 244 -26.26 -4.77 7.01
C GLU A 244 -27.70 -4.46 7.40
N ARG A 245 -28.64 -4.56 6.45
CA ARG A 245 -30.07 -4.39 6.76
C ARG A 245 -30.65 -5.58 7.51
N ASP A 246 -31.69 -5.33 8.29
CA ASP A 246 -32.44 -6.40 8.96
C ASP A 246 -33.11 -7.34 7.94
N PHE A 247 -32.77 -8.63 8.04
CA PHE A 247 -33.42 -9.68 7.28
C PHE A 247 -34.64 -10.17 8.05
N HIS A 248 -35.84 -9.69 7.68
CA HIS A 248 -37.08 -10.33 8.14
C HIS A 248 -37.19 -11.72 7.49
N HIS A 249 -37.00 -12.77 8.28
CA HIS A 249 -37.29 -14.14 7.88
C HIS A 249 -38.80 -14.27 7.61
N VAL A 250 -39.17 -14.36 6.34
CA VAL A 250 -40.54 -14.75 5.94
C VAL A 250 -40.55 -16.28 5.81
N GLY A 251 -40.92 -16.97 6.91
CA GLY A 251 -41.19 -18.42 6.97
C GLY A 251 -40.44 -19.16 8.09
N GLY A 252 -41.06 -19.74 9.12
CA GLY A 252 -42.50 -19.91 9.34
C GLY A 252 -42.84 -20.25 10.80
N GLU A 253 -44.08 -19.94 11.16
CA GLU A 253 -44.78 -20.52 12.30
C GLU A 253 -44.82 -22.05 12.14
N HIS A 254 -43.99 -22.77 12.89
CA HIS A 254 -44.43 -24.05 13.41
C HIS A 254 -45.13 -23.75 14.73
N GLY A 255 -46.43 -24.00 14.74
CA GLY A 255 -47.29 -23.72 15.88
C GLY A 255 -46.80 -24.38 17.15
N ASP A 256 -46.79 -23.59 18.22
CA ASP A 256 -46.93 -24.07 19.58
C ASP A 256 -48.22 -24.89 19.68
N SER A 257 -48.12 -26.20 19.49
CA SER A 257 -49.06 -27.13 20.09
C SER A 257 -48.50 -27.55 21.44
N HIS A 258 -48.99 -26.90 22.49
CA HIS A 258 -49.04 -27.44 23.83
C HIS A 258 -49.46 -28.92 23.79
N MET A 259 -48.60 -29.81 24.28
CA MET A 259 -49.05 -31.06 24.89
C MET A 259 -48.53 -31.08 26.33
N GLU A 260 -49.46 -30.84 27.26
CA GLU A 260 -49.38 -31.32 28.63
C GLU A 260 -49.26 -32.85 28.57
N GLU A 261 -48.17 -33.41 29.09
CA GLU A 261 -48.17 -34.78 29.62
C GLU A 261 -48.19 -34.68 31.14
N ASP A 262 -49.39 -34.81 31.68
CA ASP A 262 -49.68 -35.25 33.04
C ASP A 262 -49.65 -36.78 33.02
N HIS A 263 -48.68 -37.41 33.70
CA HIS A 263 -48.73 -38.72 34.37
C HIS A 263 -47.38 -39.08 35.02
#